data_AF-A0A943CIL0-F1
#
_entry.id   AF-A0A943CIL0-F1
#
_cell.length_a   1.000
_cell.length_b   1.000
_cell.length_c   1.000
_cell.angle_alpha   90.00
_cell.angle_beta   90.00
_cell.angle_gamma   90.00
#
_symmetry.space_group_name_H-M   'P 1'
#
loop_
_entity.id
_entity.type
_entity.pdbx_description
1 polymer ?
#
loop_
_entity_poly.entity_id
_entity_poly.type
_entity_poly.pdbx_seq_one_letter_code
_entity_poly.pdbx_strand_id
1 'polypeptide(L)' 'MFKIQKDYSDYEYKSLRLPAELIKQVQTLADANNLSFNKVVIQCIEYALNNMENTK' A
#
# COMPACT_ATOMS: atom_id res chain seq x y z
N MET A 1 -2.55 -5.52 -13.45
CA MET A 1 -1.21 -6.01 -13.08
C MET A 1 -0.59 -5.04 -12.08
N PHE A 2 -0.12 -5.55 -10.94
CA PHE A 2 0.63 -4.79 -9.95
C PHE A 2 1.99 -4.41 -10.55
N LYS A 3 2.32 -3.12 -10.56
CA LYS A 3 3.56 -2.59 -11.15
C LYS A 3 4.37 -1.90 -10.05
N ILE A 4 5.61 -2.34 -9.86
CA ILE A 4 6.54 -1.75 -8.88
C ILE A 4 6.91 -0.34 -9.35
N GLN A 5 6.64 0.68 -8.53
CA GLN A 5 6.97 2.08 -8.80
C GLN A 5 8.31 2.53 -8.19
N LYS A 6 8.88 3.63 -8.74
CA LYS A 6 10.10 4.31 -8.26
C LYS A 6 9.91 4.87 -6.85
N ASP A 7 11.01 5.01 -6.11
CA ASP A 7 10.99 5.48 -4.72
C ASP A 7 10.53 6.95 -4.61
N TYR A 8 9.69 7.24 -3.61
CA TYR A 8 9.16 8.59 -3.35
C TYR A 8 10.25 9.49 -2.76
N SER A 9 10.28 10.77 -3.16
CA SER A 9 11.28 11.75 -2.71
C SER A 9 11.02 12.29 -1.30
N ASP A 10 9.75 12.34 -0.90
CA ASP A 10 9.30 12.95 0.35
C ASP A 10 8.23 12.07 1.03
N TYR A 11 8.36 11.90 2.35
CA TYR A 11 7.42 11.13 3.15
C TYR A 11 6.93 11.97 4.34
N GLU A 12 5.62 12.02 4.54
CA GLU A 12 5.03 12.50 5.79
C GLU A 12 4.63 11.32 6.69
N TYR A 13 4.91 11.43 7.98
CA TYR A 13 4.42 10.46 8.96
C TYR A 13 2.95 10.73 9.29
N LYS A 14 2.09 9.70 9.15
CA LYS A 14 0.71 9.69 9.63
C LYS A 14 0.40 8.36 10.32
N SER A 15 -0.22 8.41 11.49
CA SER A 15 -0.64 7.22 12.24
C SER A 15 -2.04 6.77 11.80
N LEU A 16 -2.19 5.50 11.45
CA LEU A 16 -3.45 4.88 11.03
C LEU A 16 -3.68 3.60 11.84
N ARG A 17 -4.94 3.32 12.20
CA ARG A 17 -5.33 2.04 12.82
C ARG A 17 -5.85 1.11 11.72
N LEU A 18 -5.25 -0.07 11.62
CA LEU A 18 -5.64 -1.10 10.65
C LEU A 18 -6.15 -2.34 11.40
N PRO A 19 -7.14 -3.08 10.85
CA PRO A 19 -7.54 -4.36 11.40
C PRO A 19 -6.38 -5.35 11.47
N ALA A 20 -6.29 -6.16 12.53
CA ALA A 20 -5.18 -7.08 12.75
C ALA A 20 -4.97 -8.09 11.60
N GLU A 21 -6.06 -8.67 11.09
CA GLU A 21 -6.00 -9.58 9.94
C GLU A 21 -5.53 -8.89 8.67
N LEU A 22 -5.89 -7.61 8.47
CA LEU A 22 -5.41 -6.84 7.32
C LEU A 22 -3.88 -6.63 7.42
N ILE A 23 -3.37 -6.30 8.60
CA ILE A 23 -1.93 -6.18 8.85
C ILE A 23 -1.22 -7.49 8.50
N LYS A 24 -1.76 -8.63 8.95
CA LYS A 24 -1.17 -9.94 8.68
C LYS A 24 -1.13 -10.27 7.18
N GLN A 25 -2.21 -9.99 6.45
CA GLN A 25 -2.26 -10.22 5.01
C GLN A 25 -1.27 -9.35 4.25
N VAL A 26 -1.21 -8.06 4.57
CA VAL A 26 -0.29 -7.11 3.93
C VAL A 26 1.16 -7.45 4.25
N GLN A 27 1.46 -7.85 5.49
CA GLN A 27 2.81 -8.28 5.88
C GLN A 27 3.24 -9.54 5.13
N THR A 28 2.36 -10.54 5.03
CA THR A 28 2.63 -11.77 4.27
C THR A 28 2.95 -11.46 2.80
N LEU A 29 2.20 -10.53 2.20
CA LEU A 29 2.45 -10.07 0.83
C LEU A 29 3.79 -9.33 0.69
N ALA A 30 4.12 -8.48 1.66
CA ALA A 30 5.38 -7.75 1.69
C ALA A 30 6.59 -8.72 1.77
N ASP A 31 6.53 -9.69 2.69
CA ASP A 31 7.57 -10.70 2.89
C ASP A 31 7.79 -11.54 1.63
N ALA A 32 6.70 -12.02 1.00
CA ALA A 32 6.76 -12.84 -0.21
C ALA A 32 7.40 -12.12 -1.41
N ASN A 33 7.39 -10.78 -1.41
CA ASN A 33 7.93 -9.96 -2.50
C ASN A 33 9.20 -9.20 -2.12
N ASN A 34 9.78 -9.45 -0.94
CA ASN A 34 10.92 -8.72 -0.41
C ASN A 34 10.72 -7.19 -0.42
N LEU A 35 9.52 -6.75 0.00
CA LEU A 35 9.12 -5.34 0.11
C LEU A 35 8.89 -4.96 1.56
N SER A 36 8.93 -3.67 1.87
CA SER A 36 8.47 -3.18 3.18
C SER A 36 6.94 -3.15 3.24
N PHE A 37 6.38 -3.38 4.43
CA PHE A 37 4.94 -3.23 4.70
C PHE A 37 4.40 -1.90 4.16
N ASN A 38 5.11 -0.80 4.43
CA ASN A 38 4.73 0.53 3.99
C ASN A 38 4.67 0.64 2.46
N LYS A 39 5.63 0.06 1.73
CA LYS A 39 5.64 0.07 0.26
C LYS A 39 4.46 -0.69 -0.34
N VAL A 40 3.98 -1.75 0.32
CA VAL A 40 2.76 -2.45 -0.09
C VAL A 40 1.52 -1.60 0.21
N VAL A 41 1.42 -1.02 1.41
CA VAL A 41 0.29 -0.15 1.80
C VAL A 41 0.13 1.03 0.83
N ILE A 42 1.21 1.72 0.49
CA ILE A 42 1.16 2.85 -0.45
C ILE A 42 0.62 2.39 -1.81
N GLN A 43 1.13 1.29 -2.36
CA GLN A 43 0.67 0.76 -3.64
C GLN A 43 -0.81 0.32 -3.61
N CYS A 44 -1.29 -0.22 -2.48
CA CYS A 44 -2.71 -0.52 -2.30
C CYS A 44 -3.56 0.75 -2.32
N ILE A 45 -3.13 1.82 -1.64
CA ILE A 45 -3.81 3.11 -1.62
C ILE A 45 -3.84 3.73 -3.02
N GLU A 46 -2.71 3.79 -3.71
CA GLU A 46 -2.63 4.31 -5.08
C GLU A 46 -3.51 3.53 -6.05
N TYR A 47 -3.51 2.20 -5.94
CA TYR A 47 -4.39 1.37 -6.76
C TYR A 47 -5.85 1.71 -6.52
N ALA A 48 -6.27 1.79 -5.26
CA ALA A 48 -7.64 2.16 -4.91
C ALA A 48 -8.01 3.54 -5.47
N LEU A 49 -7.16 4.56 -5.25
CA LEU A 49 -7.38 5.92 -5.76
C LEU A 49 -7.50 5.97 -7.29
N ASN A 50 -6.67 5.23 -8.02
CA ASN A 50 -6.68 5.24 -9.48
C ASN A 50 -7.82 4.42 -10.12
N ASN A 51 -8.42 3.49 -9.36
CA ASN A 51 -9.46 2.59 -9.85
C ASN A 51 -10.82 2.82 -9.18
N MET A 52 -10.94 3.83 -8.31
CA MET A 52 -12.26 4.28 -7.89
C MET A 52 -13.00 4.83 -9.10
N GLU A 53 -14.21 4.33 -9.34
CA GLU A 53 -15.12 4.95 -10.29
C GLU A 53 -15.29 6.41 -9.85
N ASN A 54 -14.90 7.36 -10.72
CA ASN A 54 -15.11 8.77 -10.44
C ASN A 54 -16.61 9.00 -10.32
N THR A 55 -17.13 9.04 -9.09
CA THR A 55 -18.43 9.64 -8.80
C THR A 55 -18.26 11.15 -9.05
N LYS A 56 -18.37 11.54 -10.32
CA LYS A 56 -18.67 12.91 -10.70
C LYS A 56 -20.11 13.24 -10.34
#